data_AF-A0A345UZT1-F1
#
_entry.id   AF-A0A345UZT1-F1
#
_cell.length_a   1.000
_cell.length_b   1.000
_cell.length_c   1.000
_cell.angle_alpha   90.00
_cell.angle_beta   90.00
_cell.angle_gamma   90.00
#
_symmetry.space_group_name_H-M   'P 1'
#
loop_
_entity.id
_entity.type
_entity.pdbx_description
1 polymer ?
#
loop_
_entity_poly.entity_id
_entity_poly.type
_entity_poly.pdbx_seq_one_letter_code
_entity_poly.pdbx_strand_id
1 'polypeptide(L)'
;MPIPIHDPHQAPGGTLKRLPLRKAAALFIVAVCLCLSGLLYLQIEQSRRQDLANAQMSSANLTRAMAQQAEDTFLAADLVMTSLVDWIQEDGYGAAQKPRLQKTLARRVQQLEQLHGMFLFDREGQWVITSFPNLPRGNGVADREYFKFHQQNVSSVAHIGPAIRSRENGEWIIPISKRVNDRAGNFQGVLLAGIKMSYFDKFFKSFSLDDNGTMFLGLTDGTLLARRPFDEALIGTSLAKGEIYQKLLPNASAGTAMIDSVVDGVTRLYGYRQLESYPLVVSASSSRDTILQGWHDRAFQSSVIVALVMLGVGLFGWVFIHQVRDGERIEKNLRKAQRALEQIATHDSLTGLANRRLFERSLDVEFARGARQSSPVSLIMLDIDFFKSYNDAYGHVAGDHCLTQVALVVKNCCQRKSDLAVRYGGEEFAVLLPDTDINGALAIAGQIRRSVMDKHITHSGSPTGYLTVSLGCYSFIPLGNDSPELFIQRADAALYQAKNAGRNRAAVLSMDVGFGELLRSDR
;
A
#
# COMPACT_ATOMS: atom_id res chain seq x y z
N MET A 1 -14.49 62.36 -11.37
CA MET A 1 -14.78 60.96 -11.74
C MET A 1 -13.47 60.20 -11.82
N PRO A 2 -13.20 59.21 -10.96
CA PRO A 2 -12.01 58.37 -11.08
C PRO A 2 -12.29 57.11 -11.91
N ILE A 3 -11.28 56.72 -12.68
CA ILE A 3 -11.24 55.60 -13.62
C ILE A 3 -11.16 54.27 -12.84
N PRO A 4 -11.96 53.24 -13.15
CA PRO A 4 -11.86 51.95 -12.49
C PRO A 4 -10.64 51.17 -13.02
N ILE A 5 -9.76 50.77 -12.11
CA ILE A 5 -8.64 49.86 -12.39
C ILE A 5 -9.23 48.45 -12.47
N HIS A 6 -9.22 47.85 -13.66
CA HIS A 6 -9.66 46.49 -13.89
C HIS A 6 -8.47 45.54 -13.63
N ASP A 7 -8.54 44.77 -12.54
CA ASP A 7 -7.59 43.70 -12.23
C ASP A 7 -7.94 42.44 -13.06
N PRO A 8 -7.06 41.92 -13.95
CA PRO A 8 -7.38 40.85 -14.89
C PRO A 8 -7.23 39.43 -14.32
N HIS A 9 -7.11 39.24 -13.00
CA HIS A 9 -6.84 37.92 -12.41
C HIS A 9 -7.95 37.27 -11.56
N GLN A 10 -9.21 37.73 -11.64
CA GLN A 10 -10.32 36.95 -11.07
C GLN A 10 -10.82 35.86 -12.04
N ALA A 11 -10.10 34.73 -12.07
CA ALA A 11 -10.66 33.50 -12.60
C ALA A 11 -11.83 33.02 -11.71
N PRO A 12 -12.94 32.50 -12.27
CA PRO A 12 -14.02 31.91 -11.49
C PRO A 12 -13.56 30.57 -10.93
N GLY A 13 -12.88 30.61 -9.78
CA GLY A 13 -12.49 29.43 -9.04
C GLY A 13 -13.74 28.75 -8.47
N GLY A 14 -14.22 27.70 -9.15
CA GLY A 14 -15.20 26.78 -8.61
C GLY A 14 -14.75 26.33 -7.22
N THR A 15 -15.63 26.50 -6.23
CA THR A 15 -15.42 26.09 -4.84
C THR A 15 -15.37 24.56 -4.74
N LEU A 16 -14.25 23.97 -5.13
CA LEU A 16 -13.88 22.62 -4.74
C LEU A 16 -14.01 22.57 -3.21
N LYS A 17 -15.05 21.87 -2.73
CA LYS A 17 -15.27 21.61 -1.30
C LYS A 17 -13.96 21.04 -0.75
N ARG A 18 -13.17 21.88 -0.06
CA ARG A 18 -11.89 21.46 0.52
C ARG A 18 -12.18 20.28 1.42
N LEU A 19 -11.69 19.10 1.07
CA LEU A 19 -11.81 17.94 1.95
C LEU A 19 -11.20 18.34 3.30
N PRO A 20 -11.83 17.97 4.43
CA PRO A 20 -11.20 18.17 5.72
C PRO A 20 -9.85 17.46 5.70
N LEU A 21 -8.78 18.17 6.10
CA LEU A 21 -7.38 17.73 6.03
C LEU A 21 -7.17 16.28 6.49
N ARG A 22 -7.97 15.88 7.47
CA ARG A 22 -8.04 14.56 8.08
C ARG A 22 -8.40 13.45 7.09
N LYS A 23 -9.43 13.67 6.27
CA LYS A 23 -9.88 12.71 5.25
C LYS A 23 -8.88 12.62 4.12
N ALA A 24 -8.28 13.74 3.73
CA ALA A 24 -7.22 13.77 2.72
C ALA A 24 -5.97 13.00 3.20
N ALA A 25 -5.52 13.21 4.45
CA ALA A 25 -4.40 12.48 5.03
C ALA A 25 -4.68 10.97 5.14
N ALA A 26 -5.86 10.58 5.61
CA ALA A 26 -6.25 9.17 5.67
C ALA A 26 -6.28 8.51 4.29
N LEU A 27 -6.86 9.19 3.29
CA LEU A 27 -6.91 8.69 1.92
C LEU A 27 -5.51 8.58 1.30
N PHE A 28 -4.62 9.53 1.59
CA PHE A 28 -3.22 9.47 1.17
C PHE A 28 -2.49 8.27 1.78
N ILE A 29 -2.64 8.01 3.08
CA ILE A 29 -2.03 6.85 3.75
C ILE A 29 -2.53 5.54 3.12
N VAL A 30 -3.84 5.41 2.92
CA VAL A 30 -4.44 4.23 2.28
C VAL A 30 -3.89 4.06 0.86
N ALA A 31 -3.78 5.15 0.08
CA ALA A 31 -3.20 5.11 -1.25
C ALA A 31 -1.74 4.66 -1.25
N VAL A 32 -0.91 5.17 -0.32
CA VAL A 32 0.48 4.73 -0.16
C VAL A 32 0.57 3.25 0.18
N CYS A 33 -0.24 2.76 1.12
CA CYS A 33 -0.27 1.34 1.47
C CYS A 33 -0.72 0.47 0.28
N LEU A 34 -1.74 0.88 -0.47
CA LEU A 34 -2.19 0.15 -1.68
C LEU A 34 -1.10 0.12 -2.75
N CYS A 35 -0.40 1.23 -2.98
CA CYS A 35 0.73 1.29 -3.91
C CYS A 35 1.88 0.37 -3.48
N LEU A 36 2.26 0.38 -2.20
CA LEU A 36 3.30 -0.50 -1.68
C LEU A 36 2.94 -1.99 -1.82
N SER A 37 1.69 -2.37 -1.49
CA SER A 37 1.20 -3.75 -1.69
C SER A 37 1.19 -4.14 -3.16
N GLY A 38 0.74 -3.25 -4.05
CA GLY A 38 0.70 -3.49 -5.48
C GLY A 38 2.09 -3.67 -6.08
N LEU A 39 3.04 -2.82 -5.70
CA LEU A 39 4.44 -2.93 -6.13
C LEU A 39 5.08 -4.23 -5.62
N LEU A 40 4.86 -4.59 -4.35
CA LEU A 40 5.33 -5.86 -3.79
C LEU A 40 4.79 -7.06 -4.57
N TYR A 41 3.49 -7.07 -4.87
CA TYR A 41 2.86 -8.14 -5.65
C TYR A 41 3.48 -8.25 -7.04
N LEU A 42 3.63 -7.13 -7.75
CA LEU A 42 4.25 -7.10 -9.08
C LEU A 42 5.70 -7.60 -9.03
N GLN A 43 6.48 -7.18 -8.04
CA GLN A 43 7.86 -7.61 -7.85
C GLN A 43 7.97 -9.12 -7.56
N ILE A 44 7.12 -9.64 -6.67
CA ILE A 44 7.10 -11.09 -6.34
C ILE A 44 6.75 -11.92 -7.56
N GLU A 45 5.73 -11.52 -8.31
CA GLU A 45 5.29 -12.23 -9.52
C GLU A 45 6.36 -12.14 -10.63
N GLN A 46 7.00 -10.99 -10.80
CA GLN A 46 8.09 -10.81 -11.75
C GLN A 46 9.31 -11.67 -11.38
N SER A 47 9.70 -11.71 -10.09
CA SER A 47 10.78 -12.58 -9.62
C SER A 47 10.46 -14.05 -9.88
N ARG A 48 9.23 -14.49 -9.59
CA ARG A 48 8.80 -15.87 -9.84
C ARG A 48 8.96 -16.27 -11.31
N ARG A 49 8.50 -15.40 -12.22
CA ARG A 49 8.62 -15.62 -13.67
C ARG A 49 10.07 -15.66 -14.12
N GLN A 50 10.92 -14.78 -13.58
CA GLN A 50 12.34 -14.75 -13.91
C GLN A 50 13.06 -16.03 -13.44
N ASP A 51 12.79 -16.48 -12.22
CA ASP A 51 13.41 -17.70 -11.67
C ASP A 51 13.01 -18.95 -12.48
N LEU A 52 11.74 -19.05 -12.88
CA LEU A 52 11.26 -20.13 -13.75
C LEU A 52 11.88 -20.06 -15.15
N ALA A 53 11.95 -18.88 -15.76
CA ALA A 53 12.58 -18.70 -17.08
C ALA A 53 14.07 -19.05 -17.05
N ASN A 54 14.78 -18.64 -16.00
CA ASN A 54 16.18 -18.99 -15.78
C ASN A 54 16.37 -20.51 -15.63
N ALA A 55 15.48 -21.17 -14.87
CA ALA A 55 15.51 -22.61 -14.70
C ALA A 55 15.25 -23.35 -16.02
N GLN A 56 14.32 -22.87 -16.85
CA GLN A 56 14.06 -23.41 -18.19
C GLN A 56 15.29 -23.30 -19.10
N MET A 57 15.92 -22.12 -19.14
CA MET A 57 17.14 -21.91 -19.94
C MET A 57 18.30 -22.78 -19.45
N SER A 58 18.48 -22.89 -18.13
CA SER A 58 19.52 -23.74 -17.53
C SER A 58 19.30 -25.21 -17.89
N SER A 59 18.07 -25.72 -17.77
CA SER A 59 17.71 -27.09 -18.10
C SER A 59 17.88 -27.40 -19.60
N ALA A 60 17.51 -26.46 -20.47
CA ALA A 60 17.71 -26.59 -21.92
C ALA A 60 19.20 -26.60 -22.31
N ASN A 61 20.02 -25.77 -21.68
CA ASN A 61 21.47 -25.73 -21.92
C ASN A 61 22.16 -27.00 -21.39
N LEU A 62 21.76 -27.47 -20.21
CA LEU A 62 22.29 -28.69 -19.62
C LEU A 62 21.98 -29.91 -20.50
N THR A 63 20.74 -30.08 -20.92
CA THR A 63 20.35 -31.20 -21.81
C THR A 63 20.99 -31.12 -23.19
N ARG A 64 21.25 -29.91 -23.71
CA ARG A 64 22.07 -29.74 -24.92
C ARG A 64 23.50 -30.24 -24.71
N ALA A 65 24.16 -29.85 -23.62
CA ALA A 65 25.51 -30.32 -23.30
C ALA A 65 25.55 -31.84 -23.07
N MET A 66 24.54 -32.41 -22.40
CA MET A 66 24.42 -33.86 -22.22
C MET A 66 24.22 -34.60 -23.55
N ALA A 67 23.38 -34.07 -24.44
CA ALA A 67 23.14 -34.67 -25.75
C ALA A 67 24.42 -34.68 -26.58
N GLN A 68 25.14 -33.55 -26.62
CA GLN A 68 26.43 -33.43 -27.30
C GLN A 68 27.44 -34.44 -26.74
N GLN A 69 27.60 -34.51 -25.42
CA GLN A 69 28.53 -35.45 -24.80
C GLN A 69 28.17 -36.89 -25.11
N ALA A 70 26.88 -37.25 -25.05
CA ALA A 70 26.43 -38.58 -25.39
C ALA A 70 26.71 -38.88 -26.88
N GLU A 71 26.38 -37.96 -27.77
CA GLU A 71 26.61 -38.10 -29.21
C GLU A 71 28.11 -38.30 -29.52
N ASP A 72 28.99 -37.48 -28.96
CA ASP A 72 30.44 -37.61 -29.11
C ASP A 72 30.96 -38.95 -28.55
N THR A 73 30.39 -39.42 -27.44
CA THR A 73 30.75 -40.70 -26.81
C THR A 73 30.43 -41.88 -27.72
N PHE A 74 29.22 -41.91 -28.29
CA PHE A 74 28.79 -42.98 -29.20
C PHE A 74 29.47 -42.86 -30.56
N LEU A 75 29.65 -41.64 -31.08
CA LEU A 75 30.34 -41.39 -32.35
C LEU A 75 31.79 -41.88 -32.31
N ALA A 76 32.52 -41.60 -31.24
CA ALA A 76 33.89 -42.09 -31.09
C ALA A 76 33.98 -43.62 -31.13
N ALA A 77 33.04 -44.32 -30.49
CA ALA A 77 32.97 -45.78 -30.53
C ALA A 77 32.58 -46.29 -31.93
N ASP A 78 31.59 -45.67 -32.56
CA ASP A 78 31.08 -46.02 -33.88
C ASP A 78 32.16 -45.85 -34.98
N LEU A 79 32.91 -44.75 -34.97
CA LEU A 79 34.02 -44.52 -35.90
C LEU A 79 35.12 -45.60 -35.77
N VAL A 80 35.49 -45.94 -34.54
CA VAL A 80 36.47 -47.02 -34.29
C VAL A 80 35.93 -48.36 -34.78
N MET A 81 34.68 -48.69 -34.47
CA MET A 81 34.06 -49.92 -34.93
C MET A 81 33.95 -49.99 -36.45
N THR A 82 33.57 -48.89 -37.13
CA THR A 82 33.48 -48.83 -38.59
C THR A 82 34.82 -49.19 -39.23
N SER A 83 35.89 -48.52 -38.79
CA SER A 83 37.24 -48.80 -39.30
C SER A 83 37.69 -50.25 -39.07
N LEU A 84 37.26 -50.86 -37.96
CA LEU A 84 37.59 -52.25 -37.65
C LEU A 84 36.72 -53.23 -38.44
N VAL A 85 35.44 -52.93 -38.66
CA VAL A 85 34.57 -53.74 -39.52
C VAL A 85 35.14 -53.76 -40.92
N ASP A 86 35.43 -52.60 -41.53
CA ASP A 86 36.01 -52.52 -42.88
C ASP A 86 37.29 -53.37 -42.99
N TRP A 87 38.19 -53.23 -42.01
CA TRP A 87 39.41 -54.01 -41.95
C TRP A 87 39.16 -55.52 -41.81
N ILE A 88 38.23 -55.93 -40.94
CA ILE A 88 37.87 -57.33 -40.72
C ILE A 88 37.22 -57.95 -41.97
N GLN A 89 36.43 -57.19 -42.72
CA GLN A 89 35.77 -57.68 -43.93
C GLN A 89 36.74 -57.84 -45.10
N GLU A 90 37.75 -56.97 -45.19
CA GLU A 90 38.74 -57.00 -46.27
C GLU A 90 39.82 -58.07 -46.03
N ASP A 91 40.41 -58.09 -44.83
CA ASP A 91 41.55 -58.95 -44.45
C ASP A 91 41.14 -60.25 -43.74
N GLY A 92 39.91 -60.34 -43.23
CA GLY A 92 39.43 -61.47 -42.43
C GLY A 92 40.04 -61.54 -41.02
N TYR A 93 39.59 -62.54 -40.25
CA TYR A 93 40.02 -62.78 -38.87
C TYR A 93 40.61 -64.19 -38.65
N GLY A 94 41.35 -64.69 -39.64
CA GLY A 94 42.03 -65.99 -39.60
C GLY A 94 43.09 -66.12 -38.50
N ALA A 95 43.66 -67.32 -38.34
CA ALA A 95 44.62 -67.63 -37.27
C ALA A 95 45.84 -66.69 -37.23
N ALA A 96 46.30 -66.20 -38.38
CA ALA A 96 47.43 -65.27 -38.47
C ALA A 96 47.06 -63.84 -38.07
N GLN A 97 45.81 -63.41 -38.30
CA GLN A 97 45.33 -62.05 -38.05
C GLN A 97 44.85 -61.86 -36.59
N LYS A 98 44.37 -62.92 -35.94
CA LYS A 98 43.81 -62.86 -34.58
C LYS A 98 44.68 -62.12 -33.55
N PRO A 99 46.00 -62.38 -33.41
CA PRO A 99 46.83 -61.68 -32.43
C PRO A 99 46.97 -60.19 -32.73
N ARG A 100 47.04 -59.82 -34.02
CA ARG A 100 47.13 -58.42 -34.45
C ARG A 100 45.83 -57.68 -34.16
N LEU A 101 44.70 -58.29 -34.48
CA LEU A 101 43.36 -57.78 -34.17
C LEU A 101 43.19 -57.57 -32.66
N GLN A 102 43.48 -58.58 -31.83
CA GLN A 102 43.40 -58.48 -30.36
C GLN A 102 44.21 -57.29 -29.83
N LYS A 103 45.47 -57.14 -30.28
CA LYS A 103 46.34 -56.04 -29.87
C LYS A 103 45.79 -54.68 -30.29
N THR A 104 45.20 -54.58 -31.47
CA THR A 104 44.54 -53.35 -31.94
C THR A 104 43.32 -53.03 -31.09
N LEU A 105 42.42 -54.00 -30.86
CA LEU A 105 41.23 -53.83 -30.02
C LEU A 105 41.62 -53.37 -28.61
N ALA A 106 42.59 -54.04 -27.98
CA ALA A 106 43.10 -53.66 -26.66
C ALA A 106 43.65 -52.23 -26.62
N ARG A 107 44.41 -51.82 -27.64
CA ARG A 107 44.93 -50.44 -27.75
C ARG A 107 43.80 -49.41 -27.90
N ARG A 108 42.76 -49.70 -28.69
CA ARG A 108 41.61 -48.79 -28.85
C ARG A 108 40.86 -48.60 -27.54
N VAL A 109 40.63 -49.68 -26.79
CA VAL A 109 39.97 -49.63 -25.48
C VAL A 109 40.80 -48.84 -24.46
N GLN A 110 42.14 -48.92 -24.52
CA GLN A 110 43.02 -48.10 -23.68
C GLN A 110 43.00 -46.61 -24.04
N GLN A 111 42.78 -46.26 -25.31
CA GLN A 111 42.74 -44.88 -25.79
C GLN A 111 41.40 -44.18 -25.52
N LEU A 112 40.30 -44.95 -25.48
CA LEU A 112 38.96 -44.45 -25.30
C LEU A 112 38.44 -44.87 -23.92
N GLU A 113 38.54 -43.97 -22.94
CA GLU A 113 38.16 -44.23 -21.55
C GLU A 113 36.71 -44.71 -21.39
N GLN A 114 35.81 -44.27 -22.27
CA GLN A 114 34.40 -44.66 -22.30
C GLN A 114 34.18 -46.14 -22.65
N LEU A 115 35.14 -46.80 -23.33
CA LEU A 115 35.01 -48.19 -23.73
C LEU A 115 35.31 -49.13 -22.55
N HIS A 116 34.37 -50.03 -22.29
CA HIS A 116 34.54 -51.20 -21.43
C HIS A 116 35.44 -52.24 -22.09
N GLY A 117 35.12 -52.55 -23.34
CA GLY A 117 35.79 -53.58 -24.10
C GLY A 117 35.23 -53.70 -25.50
N MET A 118 35.96 -54.39 -26.36
CA MET A 118 35.56 -54.70 -27.73
C MET A 118 35.63 -56.19 -27.99
N PHE A 119 34.66 -56.72 -28.73
CA PHE A 119 34.47 -58.15 -28.90
C PHE A 119 34.00 -58.46 -30.31
N LEU A 120 34.60 -59.47 -30.93
CA LEU A 120 34.18 -60.02 -32.21
C LEU A 120 33.56 -61.40 -31.98
N PHE A 121 32.34 -61.57 -32.49
CA PHE A 121 31.60 -62.83 -32.48
C PHE A 121 31.42 -63.36 -33.89
N ASP A 122 31.44 -64.68 -34.08
CA ASP A 122 31.16 -65.31 -35.37
C ASP A 122 29.65 -65.42 -35.64
N ARG A 123 29.30 -66.04 -36.79
CA ARG A 123 27.92 -66.25 -37.23
C ARG A 123 27.09 -67.16 -36.32
N GLU A 124 27.73 -67.98 -35.48
CA GLU A 124 27.08 -68.78 -34.44
C GLU A 124 27.04 -68.06 -33.08
N GLY A 125 27.57 -66.84 -32.99
CA GLY A 125 27.62 -66.03 -31.79
C GLY A 125 28.69 -66.46 -30.80
N GLN A 126 29.69 -67.23 -31.22
CA GLN A 126 30.81 -67.62 -30.37
C GLN A 126 31.90 -66.56 -30.36
N TRP A 127 32.67 -66.52 -29.27
CA TRP A 127 33.76 -65.55 -29.09
C TRP A 127 34.91 -65.84 -30.07
N VAL A 128 35.32 -64.84 -30.83
CA VAL A 128 36.44 -64.95 -31.77
C VAL A 128 37.64 -64.14 -31.27
N ILE A 129 37.42 -62.87 -30.94
CA ILE A 129 38.44 -61.92 -30.48
C ILE A 129 37.85 -61.04 -29.39
N THR A 130 38.65 -60.71 -28.39
CA THR A 130 38.30 -59.78 -27.31
C THR A 130 39.44 -58.80 -27.09
N SER A 131 39.16 -57.60 -26.62
CA SER A 131 40.16 -56.63 -26.17
C SER A 131 40.82 -57.05 -24.83
N PHE A 132 40.22 -57.99 -24.11
CA PHE A 132 40.74 -58.50 -22.84
C PHE A 132 41.88 -59.50 -23.06
N PRO A 133 42.72 -59.77 -22.03
CA PRO A 133 43.86 -60.67 -22.16
C PRO A 133 43.48 -62.10 -22.53
N ASN A 134 42.35 -62.58 -22.01
CA ASN A 134 41.89 -63.96 -22.18
C ASN A 134 40.55 -63.98 -22.93
N LEU A 135 40.34 -64.97 -23.80
CA LEU A 135 39.02 -65.22 -24.37
C LEU A 135 38.09 -65.80 -23.29
N PRO A 136 36.90 -65.22 -23.06
CA PRO A 136 35.94 -65.78 -22.12
C PRO A 136 35.47 -67.18 -22.55
N ARG A 137 35.24 -68.04 -21.56
CA ARG A 137 34.67 -69.38 -21.74
C ARG A 137 33.17 -69.32 -21.43
N GLY A 138 32.30 -69.77 -22.34
CA GLY A 138 30.84 -69.80 -22.10
C GLY A 138 30.01 -69.94 -23.39
N ASN A 139 28.68 -69.86 -23.26
CA ASN A 139 27.69 -70.14 -24.32
C ASN A 139 27.62 -69.10 -25.46
N GLY A 140 28.67 -68.30 -25.70
CA GLY A 140 28.64 -67.24 -26.72
C GLY A 140 27.65 -66.13 -26.40
N VAL A 141 27.01 -65.54 -27.42
CA VAL A 141 26.05 -64.43 -27.33
C VAL A 141 24.84 -64.56 -28.28
N ALA A 142 24.62 -65.74 -28.85
CA ALA A 142 23.52 -65.96 -29.81
C ALA A 142 22.12 -65.65 -29.23
N ASP A 143 21.95 -65.72 -27.91
CA ASP A 143 20.72 -65.39 -27.22
C ASP A 143 20.49 -63.88 -27.03
N ARG A 144 21.53 -63.05 -27.15
CA ARG A 144 21.50 -61.61 -26.89
C ARG A 144 20.77 -60.85 -27.99
N GLU A 145 20.10 -59.76 -27.58
CA GLU A 145 19.30 -58.89 -28.45
C GLU A 145 20.11 -58.35 -29.64
N TYR A 146 21.25 -57.69 -29.37
CA TYR A 146 22.09 -57.12 -30.43
C TYR A 146 22.56 -58.15 -31.47
N PHE A 147 22.75 -59.41 -31.08
CA PHE A 147 23.17 -60.46 -32.00
C PHE A 147 22.01 -60.87 -32.91
N LYS A 148 20.84 -61.13 -32.32
CA LYS A 148 19.60 -61.43 -33.06
C LYS A 148 19.22 -60.28 -33.99
N PHE A 149 19.40 -59.03 -33.55
CA PHE A 149 19.17 -57.84 -34.36
C PHE A 149 19.99 -57.89 -35.66
N HIS A 150 21.31 -58.06 -35.58
CA HIS A 150 22.18 -58.08 -36.77
C HIS A 150 22.02 -59.35 -37.60
N GLN A 151 21.61 -60.47 -37.01
CA GLN A 151 21.28 -61.68 -37.75
C GLN A 151 20.04 -61.47 -38.65
N GLN A 152 19.05 -60.72 -38.15
CA GLN A 152 17.76 -60.48 -38.81
C GLN A 152 17.76 -59.22 -39.69
N ASN A 153 18.65 -58.25 -39.43
CA ASN A 153 18.72 -56.97 -40.14
C ASN A 153 20.02 -56.86 -40.94
N VAL A 154 19.93 -56.49 -42.22
CA VAL A 154 21.08 -56.33 -43.13
C VAL A 154 21.79 -54.98 -43.01
N SER A 155 21.33 -54.10 -42.12
CA SER A 155 21.91 -52.77 -41.93
C SER A 155 23.37 -52.83 -41.45
N SER A 156 24.22 -51.95 -41.98
CA SER A 156 25.59 -51.72 -41.53
C SER A 156 25.71 -50.60 -40.49
N VAL A 157 24.59 -49.94 -40.17
CA VAL A 157 24.52 -48.88 -39.14
C VAL A 157 24.74 -49.49 -37.76
N ALA A 158 25.39 -48.74 -36.88
CA ALA A 158 25.55 -49.15 -35.49
C ALA A 158 24.19 -49.32 -34.81
N HIS A 159 24.00 -50.44 -34.12
CA HIS A 159 22.86 -50.71 -33.27
C HIS A 159 23.21 -50.48 -31.80
N ILE A 160 22.42 -49.66 -31.12
CA ILE A 160 22.54 -49.41 -29.68
C ILE A 160 21.43 -50.19 -28.98
N GLY A 161 21.83 -51.19 -28.20
CA GLY A 161 20.89 -52.04 -27.47
C GLY A 161 20.62 -51.56 -26.04
N PRO A 162 19.71 -52.24 -25.32
CA PRO A 162 19.48 -52.00 -23.91
C PRO A 162 20.74 -52.24 -23.08
N ALA A 163 20.86 -51.55 -21.95
CA ALA A 163 21.94 -51.78 -21.01
C ALA A 163 21.93 -53.23 -20.53
N ILE A 164 23.11 -53.86 -20.46
CA ILE A 164 23.28 -55.25 -20.03
C ILE A 164 24.50 -55.40 -19.13
N ARG A 165 24.51 -56.45 -18.31
CA ARG A 165 25.74 -56.90 -17.65
C ARG A 165 26.62 -57.67 -18.64
N SER A 166 27.88 -57.27 -18.74
CA SER A 166 28.89 -57.91 -19.58
C SER A 166 29.16 -59.34 -19.12
N ARG A 167 29.25 -60.29 -20.07
CA ARG A 167 29.60 -61.69 -19.76
C ARG A 167 31.08 -61.87 -19.42
N GLU A 168 31.90 -60.88 -19.73
CA GLU A 168 33.34 -60.91 -19.43
C GLU A 168 33.62 -60.69 -17.94
N ASN A 169 33.03 -59.65 -17.34
CA ASN A 169 33.36 -59.22 -15.98
C ASN A 169 32.14 -58.80 -15.12
N GLY A 170 30.92 -58.92 -15.63
CA GLY A 170 29.69 -58.62 -14.89
C GLY A 170 29.33 -57.13 -14.76
N GLU A 171 30.15 -56.21 -15.31
CA GLU A 171 29.89 -54.77 -15.27
C GLU A 171 28.76 -54.36 -16.21
N TRP A 172 28.03 -53.29 -15.84
CA TRP A 172 26.99 -52.69 -16.68
C TRP A 172 27.59 -51.95 -17.87
N ILE A 173 27.14 -52.32 -19.07
CA ILE A 173 27.52 -51.70 -20.33
C ILE A 173 26.30 -51.34 -21.18
N ILE A 174 26.44 -50.31 -22.00
CA ILE A 174 25.52 -50.04 -23.10
C ILE A 174 26.17 -50.61 -24.37
N PRO A 175 25.58 -51.66 -24.98
CA PRO A 175 26.16 -52.30 -26.16
C PRO A 175 25.95 -51.42 -27.40
N ILE A 176 27.04 -51.07 -28.08
CA ILE A 176 27.02 -50.56 -29.46
C ILE A 176 27.61 -51.63 -30.36
N SER A 177 26.89 -52.02 -31.41
CA SER A 177 27.21 -53.21 -32.20
C SER A 177 27.07 -52.96 -33.70
N LYS A 178 27.92 -53.62 -34.50
CA LYS A 178 27.84 -53.63 -35.96
C LYS A 178 27.83 -55.05 -36.52
N ARG A 179 27.07 -55.20 -37.59
CA ARG A 179 27.07 -56.40 -38.43
C ARG A 179 28.39 -56.51 -39.18
N VAL A 180 29.01 -57.68 -39.12
CA VAL A 180 30.18 -58.03 -39.95
C VAL A 180 29.67 -58.95 -41.06
N ASN A 181 29.92 -58.58 -42.31
CA ASN A 181 29.55 -59.39 -43.47
C ASN A 181 30.77 -59.98 -44.17
N ASP A 182 30.60 -61.12 -44.82
CA ASP A 182 31.60 -61.62 -45.76
C ASP A 182 31.65 -60.78 -47.05
N ARG A 183 32.58 -61.11 -47.97
CA ARG A 183 32.72 -60.42 -49.27
C ARG A 183 31.49 -60.55 -50.18
N ALA A 184 30.60 -61.51 -49.91
CA ALA A 184 29.34 -61.69 -50.63
C ALA A 184 28.16 -60.97 -49.95
N GLY A 185 28.40 -60.28 -48.82
CA GLY A 185 27.38 -59.56 -48.05
C GLY A 185 26.60 -60.43 -47.05
N ASN A 186 26.94 -61.71 -46.89
CA ASN A 186 26.27 -62.59 -45.94
C ASN A 186 26.74 -62.32 -44.50
N PHE A 187 25.85 -62.58 -43.54
CA PHE A 187 26.15 -62.44 -42.12
C PHE A 187 27.34 -63.33 -41.70
N GLN A 188 28.41 -62.71 -41.24
CA GLN A 188 29.62 -63.39 -40.79
C GLN A 188 29.79 -63.31 -39.26
N GLY A 189 29.14 -62.34 -38.62
CA GLY A 189 29.20 -62.16 -37.18
C GLY A 189 28.87 -60.75 -36.73
N VAL A 190 29.25 -60.42 -35.50
CA VAL A 190 28.97 -59.12 -34.88
C VAL A 190 30.22 -58.59 -34.19
N LEU A 191 30.57 -57.34 -34.48
CA LEU A 191 31.54 -56.57 -33.71
C LEU A 191 30.77 -55.75 -32.67
N LEU A 192 31.14 -55.88 -31.41
CA LEU A 192 30.51 -55.21 -30.27
C LEU A 192 31.55 -54.35 -29.56
N ALA A 193 31.19 -53.13 -29.20
CA ALA A 193 31.86 -52.36 -28.16
C ALA A 193 30.89 -52.12 -26.99
N GLY A 194 31.37 -52.30 -25.77
CA GLY A 194 30.62 -51.93 -24.57
C GLY A 194 30.97 -50.52 -24.14
N ILE A 195 29.99 -49.61 -24.03
CA ILE A 195 30.18 -48.31 -23.37
C ILE A 195 29.98 -48.50 -21.87
N LYS A 196 30.93 -48.03 -21.05
CA LYS A 196 30.84 -48.13 -19.59
C LYS A 196 29.67 -47.31 -19.07
N MET A 197 28.77 -47.92 -18.30
CA MET A 197 27.73 -47.16 -17.60
C MET A 197 28.32 -46.18 -16.58
N SER A 198 29.42 -46.57 -15.93
CA SER A 198 30.13 -45.75 -14.93
C SER A 198 30.74 -44.48 -15.53
N TYR A 199 30.96 -44.43 -16.85
CA TYR A 199 31.37 -43.21 -17.53
C TYR A 199 30.26 -42.15 -17.47
N PHE A 200 29.02 -42.53 -17.79
CA PHE A 200 27.86 -41.64 -17.69
C PHE A 200 27.53 -41.28 -16.24
N ASP A 201 27.67 -42.21 -15.28
CA ASP A 201 27.51 -41.89 -13.85
C ASP A 201 28.50 -40.80 -13.39
N LYS A 202 29.79 -40.93 -13.74
CA LYS A 202 30.80 -39.90 -13.45
C LYS A 202 30.48 -38.57 -14.14
N PHE A 203 30.09 -38.61 -15.41
CA PHE A 203 29.73 -37.41 -16.17
C PHE A 203 28.51 -36.70 -15.56
N PHE A 204 27.45 -37.44 -15.23
CA PHE A 204 26.25 -36.88 -14.59
C PHE A 204 26.55 -36.30 -13.21
N LYS A 205 27.47 -36.90 -12.44
CA LYS A 205 27.94 -36.36 -11.16
C LYS A 205 28.76 -35.07 -11.29
N SER A 206 29.30 -34.77 -12.47
CA SER A 206 30.05 -33.52 -12.70
C SER A 206 29.16 -32.28 -12.71
N PHE A 207 27.86 -32.44 -12.96
CA PHE A 207 26.89 -31.36 -12.89
C PHE A 207 26.33 -31.17 -11.47
N SER A 208 26.27 -29.91 -11.04
CA SER A 208 25.56 -29.51 -9.82
C SER A 208 24.05 -29.52 -10.07
N LEU A 209 23.39 -30.62 -9.71
CA LEU A 209 21.93 -30.69 -9.60
C LEU A 209 21.51 -30.69 -8.14
N ASP A 210 20.27 -30.29 -7.90
CA ASP A 210 19.62 -30.44 -6.61
C ASP A 210 19.52 -31.91 -6.18
N ASP A 211 19.41 -32.16 -4.88
CA ASP A 211 19.36 -33.52 -4.31
C ASP A 211 18.19 -34.36 -4.85
N ASN A 212 17.11 -33.67 -5.26
CA ASN A 212 15.92 -34.27 -5.87
C ASN A 212 15.93 -34.24 -7.40
N GLY A 213 16.98 -33.70 -8.00
CA GLY A 213 17.17 -33.62 -9.43
C GLY A 213 17.53 -34.97 -10.03
N THR A 214 17.04 -35.24 -11.23
CA THR A 214 17.34 -36.50 -11.93
C THR A 214 17.90 -36.24 -13.31
N MET A 215 18.83 -37.09 -13.73
CA MET A 215 19.32 -37.17 -15.10
C MET A 215 19.14 -38.57 -15.64
N PHE A 216 18.84 -38.70 -16.92
CA PHE A 216 18.87 -39.99 -17.57
C PHE A 216 19.31 -39.94 -19.03
N LEU A 217 19.77 -41.09 -19.50
CA LEU A 217 19.95 -41.46 -20.89
C LEU A 217 19.05 -42.67 -21.16
N GLY A 218 18.22 -42.59 -22.19
CA GLY A 218 17.33 -43.67 -22.60
C GLY A 218 17.30 -43.83 -24.11
N LEU A 219 16.76 -44.95 -24.59
CA LEU A 219 16.42 -45.13 -25.99
C LEU A 219 15.16 -44.31 -26.34
N THR A 220 14.97 -44.07 -27.63
CA THR A 220 13.77 -43.39 -28.17
C THR A 220 12.46 -44.16 -27.93
N ASP A 221 12.54 -45.47 -27.66
CA ASP A 221 11.40 -46.32 -27.27
C ASP A 221 11.04 -46.22 -25.78
N GLY A 222 11.79 -45.44 -24.99
CA GLY A 222 11.59 -45.26 -23.56
C GLY A 222 12.44 -46.17 -22.68
N THR A 223 13.24 -47.09 -23.23
CA THR A 223 14.08 -47.98 -22.41
C THR A 223 15.17 -47.18 -21.70
N LEU A 224 15.19 -47.24 -20.37
CA LEU A 224 16.16 -46.52 -19.56
C LEU A 224 17.54 -47.19 -19.63
N LEU A 225 18.56 -46.46 -20.07
CA LEU A 225 19.93 -46.95 -20.16
C LEU A 225 20.74 -46.55 -18.92
N ALA A 226 20.83 -45.25 -18.63
CA ALA A 226 21.61 -44.70 -17.53
C ALA A 226 20.79 -43.69 -16.73
N ARG A 227 20.99 -43.58 -15.42
CA ARG A 227 20.38 -42.52 -14.60
C ARG A 227 21.24 -42.06 -13.43
N ARG A 228 21.00 -40.83 -13.00
CA ARG A 228 21.42 -40.26 -11.71
C ARG A 228 20.18 -39.77 -10.94
N PRO A 229 20.07 -40.06 -9.63
CA PRO A 229 20.88 -41.02 -8.88
C PRO A 229 20.75 -42.45 -9.46
N PHE A 230 21.82 -43.23 -9.37
CA PHE A 230 21.86 -44.58 -9.91
C PHE A 230 20.89 -45.48 -9.12
N ASP A 231 20.02 -46.18 -9.83
CA ASP A 231 19.11 -47.17 -9.28
C ASP A 231 19.06 -48.36 -10.25
N GLU A 232 19.61 -49.48 -9.81
CA GLU A 232 19.74 -50.69 -10.62
C GLU A 232 18.38 -51.28 -11.00
N ALA A 233 17.37 -51.17 -10.14
CA ALA A 233 16.05 -51.77 -10.38
C ALA A 233 15.31 -51.10 -11.56
N LEU A 234 15.70 -49.87 -11.91
CA LEU A 234 15.09 -49.11 -12.98
C LEU A 234 15.82 -49.26 -14.33
N ILE A 235 17.08 -49.73 -14.34
CA ILE A 235 17.82 -49.91 -15.58
C ILE A 235 17.13 -50.95 -16.47
N GLY A 236 16.89 -50.60 -17.73
CA GLY A 236 16.15 -51.43 -18.70
C GLY A 236 14.63 -51.35 -18.58
N THR A 237 14.07 -50.64 -17.60
CA THR A 237 12.62 -50.41 -17.52
C THR A 237 12.17 -49.39 -18.59
N SER A 238 10.87 -49.43 -18.94
CA SER A 238 10.31 -48.55 -19.95
C SER A 238 9.68 -47.30 -19.33
N LEU A 239 10.15 -46.14 -19.79
CA LEU A 239 9.60 -44.81 -19.54
C LEU A 239 8.64 -44.35 -20.65
N ALA A 240 8.26 -45.24 -21.58
CA ALA A 240 7.41 -44.92 -22.74
C ALA A 240 6.03 -44.33 -22.36
N LYS A 241 5.57 -44.60 -21.12
CA LYS A 241 4.32 -44.05 -20.58
C LYS A 241 4.46 -42.63 -20.00
N GLY A 242 5.69 -42.13 -19.82
CA GLY A 242 5.94 -40.79 -19.32
C GLY A 242 5.60 -39.71 -20.36
N GLU A 243 5.31 -38.50 -19.88
CA GLU A 243 4.87 -37.40 -20.74
C GLU A 243 5.92 -36.99 -21.79
N ILE A 244 7.22 -37.14 -21.46
CA ILE A 244 8.32 -36.90 -22.42
C ILE A 244 8.14 -37.75 -23.67
N TYR A 245 7.87 -39.04 -23.52
CA TYR A 245 7.76 -39.98 -24.63
C TYR A 245 6.38 -39.95 -25.31
N GLN A 246 5.30 -39.81 -24.55
CA GLN A 246 3.95 -39.84 -25.13
C GLN A 246 3.51 -38.52 -25.76
N LYS A 247 3.87 -37.38 -25.16
CA LYS A 247 3.29 -36.07 -25.53
C LYS A 247 4.31 -35.10 -26.11
N LEU A 248 5.57 -35.13 -25.65
CA LEU A 248 6.55 -34.08 -25.98
C LEU A 248 7.46 -34.46 -27.14
N LEU A 249 8.15 -35.59 -27.08
CA LEU A 249 9.06 -36.08 -28.12
C LEU A 249 8.42 -36.23 -29.51
N PRO A 250 7.16 -36.69 -29.65
CA PRO A 250 6.51 -36.77 -30.97
C PRO A 250 6.34 -35.40 -31.65
N ASN A 251 6.29 -34.32 -30.88
CA ASN A 251 6.04 -32.97 -31.37
C ASN A 251 7.33 -32.15 -31.57
N ALA A 252 8.33 -32.37 -30.72
CA ALA A 252 9.61 -31.67 -30.78
C ALA A 252 10.74 -32.53 -30.24
N SER A 253 11.88 -32.56 -30.94
CA SER A 253 13.08 -33.32 -30.56
C SER A 253 13.77 -32.78 -29.30
N ALA A 254 13.44 -31.58 -28.86
CA ALA A 254 13.92 -31.02 -27.60
C ALA A 254 12.92 -30.02 -27.03
N GLY A 255 12.94 -29.86 -25.70
CA GLY A 255 12.07 -28.91 -25.03
C GLY A 255 12.24 -28.92 -23.52
N THR A 256 11.44 -28.09 -22.84
CA THR A 256 11.31 -28.10 -21.39
C THR A 256 9.85 -28.12 -20.99
N ALA A 257 9.52 -28.80 -19.90
CA ALA A 257 8.16 -28.88 -19.38
C ALA A 257 8.16 -29.21 -17.88
N MET A 258 7.14 -28.70 -17.17
CA MET A 258 6.83 -29.16 -15.80
C MET A 258 6.06 -30.48 -15.90
N ILE A 259 6.58 -31.54 -15.31
CA ILE A 259 6.01 -32.90 -15.40
C ILE A 259 6.07 -33.56 -14.02
N ASP A 260 5.05 -34.34 -13.70
CA ASP A 260 5.08 -35.25 -12.57
C ASP A 260 5.80 -36.54 -12.94
N SER A 261 6.86 -36.86 -12.19
CA SER A 261 7.68 -38.04 -12.45
C SER A 261 6.87 -39.33 -12.33
N VAL A 262 6.94 -40.18 -13.37
CA VAL A 262 6.33 -41.52 -13.34
C VAL A 262 7.03 -42.49 -12.39
N VAL A 263 8.22 -42.14 -11.91
CA VAL A 263 9.03 -43.00 -11.04
C VAL A 263 8.70 -42.77 -9.57
N ASP A 264 8.55 -41.51 -9.15
CA ASP A 264 8.43 -41.12 -7.73
C ASP A 264 7.34 -40.05 -7.46
N GLY A 265 6.61 -39.61 -8.48
CA GLY A 265 5.48 -38.68 -8.34
C GLY A 265 5.85 -37.21 -8.08
N VAL A 266 7.14 -36.87 -7.96
CA VAL A 266 7.57 -35.49 -7.67
C VAL A 266 7.51 -34.63 -8.95
N THR A 267 6.91 -33.44 -8.84
CA THR A 267 6.81 -32.44 -9.91
C THR A 267 8.18 -31.79 -10.16
N ARG A 268 8.69 -31.92 -11.38
CA ARG A 268 10.00 -31.37 -11.78
C ARG A 268 9.92 -30.61 -13.09
N LEU A 269 10.83 -29.67 -13.27
CA LEU A 269 11.08 -29.07 -14.57
C LEU A 269 12.03 -29.99 -15.35
N TYR A 270 11.50 -30.73 -16.30
CA TYR A 270 12.28 -31.56 -17.20
C TYR A 270 12.75 -30.72 -18.39
N GLY A 271 14.03 -30.85 -18.72
CA GLY A 271 14.56 -30.59 -20.05
C GLY A 271 14.84 -31.92 -20.71
N TYR A 272 14.54 -32.04 -22.00
CA TYR A 272 14.78 -33.25 -22.77
C TYR A 272 15.34 -32.92 -24.15
N ARG A 273 16.12 -33.85 -24.70
CA ARG A 273 16.66 -33.75 -26.06
C ARG A 273 16.92 -35.14 -26.64
N GLN A 274 16.42 -35.38 -27.83
CA GLN A 274 16.78 -36.50 -28.68
C GLN A 274 18.08 -36.19 -29.43
N LEU A 275 18.98 -37.16 -29.53
CA LEU A 275 20.21 -37.06 -30.32
C LEU A 275 19.89 -37.12 -31.82
N GLU A 276 20.70 -36.47 -32.65
CA GLU A 276 20.47 -36.41 -34.09
C GLU A 276 20.90 -37.71 -34.79
N SER A 277 22.09 -38.22 -34.45
CA SER A 277 22.68 -39.38 -35.13
C SER A 277 22.28 -40.74 -34.53
N TYR A 278 21.77 -40.75 -33.30
CA TYR A 278 21.53 -41.98 -32.53
C TYR A 278 20.12 -42.00 -31.91
N PRO A 279 19.48 -43.18 -31.77
CA PRO A 279 18.12 -43.32 -31.25
C PRO A 279 18.07 -43.18 -29.72
N LEU A 280 18.68 -42.11 -29.19
CA LEU A 280 18.87 -41.82 -27.78
C LEU A 280 18.19 -40.53 -27.40
N VAL A 281 17.73 -40.48 -26.15
CA VAL A 281 17.14 -39.32 -25.50
C VAL A 281 17.88 -39.09 -24.20
N VAL A 282 18.29 -37.84 -23.98
CA VAL A 282 18.79 -37.38 -22.69
C VAL A 282 17.74 -36.49 -22.02
N SER A 283 17.73 -36.53 -20.70
CA SER A 283 16.90 -35.65 -19.90
C SER A 283 17.62 -35.25 -18.64
N ALA A 284 17.40 -34.01 -18.22
CA ALA A 284 17.78 -33.51 -16.91
C ALA A 284 16.58 -32.81 -16.28
N SER A 285 16.48 -32.87 -14.96
CA SER A 285 15.33 -32.32 -14.25
C SER A 285 15.73 -31.80 -12.89
N SER A 286 15.11 -30.71 -12.48
CA SER A 286 15.21 -30.14 -11.15
C SER A 286 13.84 -29.97 -10.53
N SER A 287 13.74 -30.17 -9.22
CA SER A 287 12.45 -30.12 -8.53
C SER A 287 11.86 -28.72 -8.49
N ARG A 288 10.51 -28.62 -8.57
CA ARG A 288 9.82 -27.33 -8.49
C ARG A 288 10.14 -26.58 -7.21
N ASP A 289 10.22 -27.31 -6.10
CA ASP A 289 10.45 -26.73 -4.78
C ASP A 289 11.85 -26.17 -4.67
N THR A 290 12.89 -26.85 -5.18
CA THR A 290 14.25 -26.30 -5.19
C THR A 290 14.38 -25.08 -6.12
N ILE A 291 13.73 -25.09 -7.28
CA ILE A 291 13.70 -23.90 -8.18
C ILE A 291 13.09 -22.70 -7.46
N LEU A 292 12.00 -22.91 -6.71
CA LEU A 292 11.25 -21.84 -6.05
C LEU A 292 11.71 -21.53 -4.62
N GLN A 293 12.63 -22.30 -4.04
CA GLN A 293 13.10 -22.11 -2.67
C GLN A 293 13.71 -20.72 -2.48
N GLY A 294 14.65 -20.32 -3.35
CA GLY A 294 15.24 -18.99 -3.30
C GLY A 294 14.23 -17.87 -3.56
N TRP A 295 13.16 -18.15 -4.32
CA TRP A 295 12.06 -17.20 -4.51
C TRP A 295 11.22 -17.03 -3.23
N HIS A 296 10.87 -18.13 -2.55
CA HIS A 296 10.14 -18.08 -1.28
C HIS A 296 10.90 -17.27 -0.22
N ASP A 297 12.21 -17.47 -0.09
CA ASP A 297 13.04 -16.73 0.86
C ASP A 297 13.05 -15.22 0.56
N ARG A 298 13.23 -14.84 -0.71
CA ARG A 298 13.18 -13.43 -1.15
C ARG A 298 11.79 -12.81 -0.97
N ALA A 299 10.74 -13.55 -1.28
CA ALA A 299 9.36 -13.12 -1.12
C ALA A 299 9.03 -12.89 0.36
N PHE A 300 9.47 -13.79 1.25
CA PHE A 300 9.32 -13.64 2.69
C PHE A 300 10.05 -12.41 3.21
N GLN A 301 11.34 -12.26 2.90
CA GLN A 301 12.14 -11.10 3.32
C GLN A 301 11.54 -9.78 2.83
N SER A 302 11.14 -9.71 1.55
CA SER A 302 10.54 -8.51 0.96
C SER A 302 9.18 -8.19 1.58
N SER A 303 8.38 -9.21 1.91
CA SER A 303 7.09 -9.03 2.60
C SER A 303 7.27 -8.48 4.02
N VAL A 304 8.27 -8.95 4.75
CA VAL A 304 8.59 -8.44 6.10
C VAL A 304 9.00 -6.97 6.05
N ILE A 305 9.87 -6.60 5.10
CA ILE A 305 10.32 -5.21 4.93
C ILE A 305 9.14 -4.28 4.62
N VAL A 306 8.30 -4.65 3.65
CA VAL A 306 7.14 -3.84 3.27
C VAL A 306 6.12 -3.76 4.41
N ALA A 307 5.90 -4.83 5.17
CA ALA A 307 5.04 -4.81 6.36
C ALA A 307 5.55 -3.84 7.43
N LEU A 308 6.86 -3.81 7.69
CA LEU A 308 7.48 -2.85 8.62
C LEU A 308 7.30 -1.39 8.14
N VAL A 309 7.48 -1.13 6.85
CA VAL A 309 7.26 0.20 6.26
C VAL A 309 5.78 0.61 6.38
N MET A 310 4.84 -0.29 6.08
CA MET A 310 3.41 -0.03 6.24
C MET A 310 3.02 0.25 7.69
N LEU A 311 3.59 -0.49 8.64
CA LEU A 311 3.39 -0.25 10.07
C LEU A 311 3.90 1.15 10.44
N GLY A 312 5.09 1.54 9.99
CA GLY A 312 5.65 2.87 10.21
C GLY A 312 4.77 4.00 9.64
N VAL A 313 4.32 3.87 8.39
CA VAL A 313 3.42 4.82 7.73
C VAL A 313 2.07 4.88 8.45
N GLY A 314 1.53 3.73 8.87
CA GLY A 314 0.28 3.64 9.63
C GLY A 314 0.38 4.29 11.00
N LEU A 315 1.47 4.06 11.73
CA LEU A 315 1.73 4.67 13.05
C LEU A 315 1.90 6.18 12.94
N PHE A 316 2.73 6.64 11.99
CA PHE A 316 2.91 8.07 11.72
C PHE A 316 1.58 8.72 11.35
N GLY A 317 0.81 8.08 10.46
CA GLY A 317 -0.51 8.53 10.06
C GLY A 317 -1.50 8.62 11.21
N TRP A 318 -1.48 7.64 12.12
CA TRP A 318 -2.31 7.63 13.33
C TRP A 318 -1.95 8.78 14.27
N VAL A 319 -0.65 8.98 14.57
CA VAL A 319 -0.17 10.09 15.40
C VAL A 319 -0.54 11.43 14.78
N PHE A 320 -0.33 11.61 13.48
CA PHE A 320 -0.65 12.84 12.76
C PHE A 320 -2.16 13.16 12.81
N ILE A 321 -3.01 12.16 12.55
CA ILE A 321 -4.47 12.33 12.62
C ILE A 321 -4.91 12.66 14.05
N HIS A 322 -4.26 12.09 15.06
CA HIS A 322 -4.53 12.40 16.47
C HIS A 322 -4.14 13.85 16.79
N GLN A 323 -2.94 14.27 16.38
CA GLN A 323 -2.45 15.63 16.61
C GLN A 323 -3.35 16.69 15.98
N VAL A 324 -3.82 16.46 14.74
CA VAL A 324 -4.77 17.37 14.07
C VAL A 324 -6.12 17.43 14.81
N ARG A 325 -6.60 16.30 15.36
CA ARG A 325 -7.86 16.27 16.15
C ARG A 325 -7.76 17.11 17.41
N ASP A 326 -6.63 17.02 18.11
CA ASP A 326 -6.43 17.79 19.33
C ASP A 326 -6.28 19.28 19.04
N GLY A 327 -5.59 19.63 17.95
CA GLY A 327 -5.55 21.01 17.45
C GLY A 327 -6.95 21.60 17.19
N GLU A 328 -7.81 20.87 16.47
CA GLU A 328 -9.20 21.31 16.20
C GLU A 328 -10.02 21.48 17.49
N ARG A 329 -9.77 20.66 18.52
CA ARG A 329 -10.45 20.75 19.83
C ARG A 329 -9.98 21.97 20.61
N ILE A 330 -8.68 22.21 20.66
CA ILE A 330 -8.07 23.36 21.34
C ILE A 330 -8.56 24.65 20.70
N GLU A 331 -8.55 24.75 19.37
CA GLU A 331 -9.02 25.94 18.65
C GLU A 331 -10.51 26.24 18.93
N LYS A 332 -11.36 25.20 18.96
CA LYS A 332 -12.79 25.36 19.32
C LYS A 332 -12.98 25.82 20.75
N ASN A 333 -12.23 25.26 21.70
CA ASN A 333 -12.30 25.64 23.10
C ASN A 333 -11.81 27.08 23.32
N LEU A 334 -10.71 27.46 22.66
CA LEU A 334 -10.18 28.81 22.68
C LEU A 334 -11.21 29.83 22.15
N ARG A 335 -11.85 29.54 21.02
CA ARG A 335 -12.92 30.39 20.46
C ARG A 335 -14.11 30.53 21.41
N LYS A 336 -14.52 29.45 22.08
CA LYS A 336 -15.60 29.51 23.08
C LYS A 336 -15.20 30.35 24.29
N ALA A 337 -13.98 30.16 24.80
CA ALA A 337 -13.46 30.93 25.93
C ALA A 337 -13.35 32.42 25.59
N GLN A 338 -12.84 32.76 24.40
CA GLN A 338 -12.77 34.14 23.91
C GLN A 338 -14.16 34.80 23.89
N ARG A 339 -15.18 34.12 23.33
CA ARG A 339 -16.56 34.65 23.32
C ARG A 339 -17.15 34.81 24.72
N ALA A 340 -16.88 33.88 25.63
CA ALA A 340 -17.36 33.97 27.01
C ALA A 340 -16.70 35.14 27.75
N LEU A 341 -15.39 35.32 27.58
CA LEU A 341 -14.65 36.46 28.14
C LEU A 341 -15.17 37.78 27.57
N GLU A 342 -15.43 37.86 26.27
CA GLU A 342 -16.00 39.05 25.63
C GLU A 342 -17.38 39.40 26.21
N GLN A 343 -18.25 38.40 26.42
CA GLN A 343 -19.56 38.60 27.02
C GLN A 343 -19.45 39.14 28.47
N ILE A 344 -18.66 38.50 29.32
CA ILE A 344 -18.41 38.97 30.71
C ILE A 344 -17.79 40.38 30.70
N ALA A 345 -16.91 40.65 29.74
CA ALA A 345 -16.25 41.93 29.63
C ALA A 345 -17.19 43.07 29.26
N THR A 346 -18.27 42.80 28.52
CA THR A 346 -19.10 43.83 27.88
C THR A 346 -20.53 43.91 28.41
N HIS A 347 -20.99 42.90 29.14
CA HIS A 347 -22.36 42.83 29.66
C HIS A 347 -22.36 42.70 31.19
N ASP A 348 -23.42 43.21 31.82
CA ASP A 348 -23.67 43.08 33.26
C ASP A 348 -24.19 41.66 33.58
N SER A 349 -23.61 41.03 34.61
CA SER A 349 -23.87 39.62 34.94
C SER A 349 -25.27 39.36 35.50
N LEU A 350 -25.92 40.34 36.11
CA LEU A 350 -27.26 40.20 36.69
C LEU A 350 -28.37 40.46 35.66
N THR A 351 -28.20 41.50 34.85
CA THR A 351 -29.26 42.01 33.97
C THR A 351 -29.11 41.55 32.52
N GLY A 352 -27.91 41.13 32.10
CA GLY A 352 -27.60 40.76 30.72
C GLY A 352 -27.66 41.92 29.73
N LEU A 353 -27.76 43.16 30.21
CA LEU A 353 -27.59 44.38 29.41
C LEU A 353 -26.10 44.68 29.21
N ALA A 354 -25.77 45.62 28.32
CA ALA A 354 -24.42 46.15 28.24
C ALA A 354 -24.00 46.72 29.60
N ASN A 355 -22.74 46.55 29.98
CA ASN A 355 -22.21 47.20 31.18
C ASN A 355 -21.70 48.61 30.85
N ARG A 356 -21.42 49.39 31.90
CA ARG A 356 -20.87 50.74 31.78
C ARG A 356 -19.65 50.83 30.86
N ARG A 357 -18.76 49.83 30.88
CA ARG A 357 -17.56 49.84 30.02
C ARG A 357 -17.90 49.71 28.53
N LEU A 358 -18.86 48.87 28.16
CA LEU A 358 -19.33 48.82 26.77
C LEU A 358 -20.02 50.13 26.38
N PHE A 359 -20.80 50.71 27.30
CA PHE A 359 -21.41 52.02 27.07
C PHE A 359 -20.41 53.13 26.77
N GLU A 360 -19.37 53.31 27.61
CA GLU A 360 -18.34 54.33 27.40
C GLU A 360 -17.67 54.16 26.02
N ARG A 361 -17.31 52.92 25.66
CA ARG A 361 -16.72 52.63 24.34
C ARG A 361 -17.68 52.92 23.18
N SER A 362 -18.96 52.56 23.32
CA SER A 362 -19.97 52.82 22.30
C SER A 362 -20.29 54.31 22.18
N LEU A 363 -20.26 55.03 23.30
CA LEU A 363 -20.50 56.46 23.35
C LEU A 363 -19.46 57.21 22.51
N ASP A 364 -18.17 56.90 22.67
CA ASP A 364 -17.09 57.49 21.87
C ASP A 364 -17.29 57.26 20.35
N VAL A 365 -17.68 56.03 19.98
CA VAL A 365 -17.91 55.65 18.58
C VAL A 365 -19.08 56.42 17.99
N GLU A 366 -20.21 56.48 18.71
CA GLU A 366 -21.43 57.12 18.22
C GLU A 366 -21.30 58.65 18.24
N PHE A 367 -20.50 59.22 19.15
CA PHE A 367 -20.14 60.64 19.12
C PHE A 367 -19.36 61.01 17.86
N ALA A 368 -18.30 60.25 17.57
CA ALA A 368 -17.50 60.47 16.36
C ALA A 368 -18.33 60.26 15.08
N ARG A 369 -19.28 59.32 15.11
CA ARG A 369 -20.20 59.08 14.00
C ARG A 369 -21.20 60.24 13.83
N GLY A 370 -21.86 60.68 14.90
CA GLY A 370 -22.81 61.79 14.89
C GLY A 370 -22.19 63.08 14.37
N ALA A 371 -20.95 63.39 14.79
CA ALA A 371 -20.21 64.55 14.29
C ALA A 371 -19.96 64.50 12.77
N ARG A 372 -19.57 63.33 12.24
CA ARG A 372 -19.34 63.17 10.80
C ARG A 372 -20.62 63.20 9.97
N GLN A 373 -21.72 62.68 10.51
CA GLN A 373 -22.98 62.52 9.79
C GLN A 373 -23.96 63.67 10.04
N SER A 374 -23.62 64.61 10.93
CA SER A 374 -24.54 65.65 11.43
C SER A 374 -25.86 65.06 11.93
N SER A 375 -25.79 63.89 12.58
CA SER A 375 -26.97 63.17 13.08
C SER A 375 -27.07 63.27 14.61
N PRO A 376 -28.30 63.32 15.15
CA PRO A 376 -28.51 63.48 16.59
C PRO A 376 -28.17 62.20 17.35
N VAL A 377 -27.52 62.35 18.50
CA VAL A 377 -27.29 61.26 19.46
C VAL A 377 -28.07 61.60 20.73
N SER A 378 -28.90 60.66 21.19
CA SER A 378 -29.69 60.82 22.40
C SER A 378 -29.29 59.82 23.48
N LEU A 379 -29.39 60.26 24.73
CA LEU A 379 -29.17 59.45 25.91
C LEU A 379 -30.38 59.56 26.83
N ILE A 380 -30.82 58.40 27.31
CA ILE A 380 -31.80 58.28 28.37
C ILE A 380 -31.07 57.74 29.60
N MET A 381 -31.02 58.52 30.67
CA MET A 381 -30.64 58.04 32.00
C MET A 381 -31.92 57.62 32.73
N LEU A 382 -31.94 56.44 33.32
CA LEU A 382 -33.08 55.84 34.00
C LEU A 382 -32.66 55.40 35.40
N ASP A 383 -33.54 55.63 36.36
CA ASP A 383 -33.37 55.13 37.72
C ASP A 383 -34.70 54.62 38.27
N ILE A 384 -34.64 53.53 39.05
CA ILE A 384 -35.80 52.93 39.69
C ILE A 384 -36.16 53.76 40.93
N ASP A 385 -37.36 54.32 40.91
CA ASP A 385 -37.83 55.18 42.00
C ASP A 385 -37.93 54.40 43.32
N PHE A 386 -37.36 54.97 44.39
CA PHE A 386 -37.41 54.42 45.75
C PHE A 386 -36.78 53.01 45.89
N PHE A 387 -35.86 52.63 45.01
CA PHE A 387 -35.28 51.28 45.01
C PHE A 387 -34.61 50.86 46.33
N LYS A 388 -33.98 51.79 47.06
CA LYS A 388 -33.47 51.51 48.42
C LYS A 388 -34.58 51.03 49.36
N SER A 389 -35.72 51.73 49.38
CA SER A 389 -36.88 51.33 50.19
C SER A 389 -37.49 50.02 49.71
N TYR A 390 -37.40 49.71 48.41
CA TYR A 390 -37.78 48.40 47.89
C TYR A 390 -36.89 47.30 48.46
N ASN A 391 -35.56 47.48 48.44
CA ASN A 391 -34.62 46.53 49.03
C ASN A 391 -34.80 46.38 50.54
N ASP A 392 -35.04 47.48 51.26
CA ASP A 392 -35.26 47.45 52.71
C ASP A 392 -36.54 46.67 53.06
N ALA A 393 -37.58 46.73 52.21
CA ALA A 393 -38.85 46.05 52.44
C ALA A 393 -38.86 44.57 52.00
N TYR A 394 -38.19 44.22 50.90
CA TYR A 394 -38.29 42.90 50.26
C TYR A 394 -36.97 42.11 50.23
N GLY A 395 -35.87 42.71 50.67
CA GLY A 395 -34.52 42.14 50.64
C GLY A 395 -33.83 42.24 49.28
N HIS A 396 -32.49 42.18 49.29
CA HIS A 396 -31.67 42.35 48.10
C HIS A 396 -31.92 41.31 46.99
N VAL A 397 -32.28 40.06 47.34
CA VAL A 397 -32.61 39.04 46.33
C VAL A 397 -33.86 39.42 45.52
N ALA A 398 -34.88 39.97 46.18
CA ALA A 398 -36.06 40.50 45.50
C ALA A 398 -35.73 41.76 44.68
N GLY A 399 -34.79 42.57 45.18
CA GLY A 399 -34.20 43.69 44.43
C GLY A 399 -33.51 43.27 43.14
N ASP A 400 -32.68 42.23 43.19
CA ASP A 400 -32.00 41.68 42.01
C ASP A 400 -33.01 41.20 40.96
N HIS A 401 -34.06 40.49 41.39
CA HIS A 401 -35.16 40.11 40.50
C HIS A 401 -35.87 41.31 39.88
N CYS A 402 -36.11 42.37 40.66
CA CYS A 402 -36.67 43.62 40.18
C CYS A 402 -35.77 44.26 39.10
N LEU A 403 -34.45 44.32 39.34
CA LEU A 403 -33.48 44.83 38.37
C LEU A 403 -33.49 44.03 37.07
N THR A 404 -33.53 42.70 37.14
CA THR A 404 -33.64 41.84 35.94
C THR A 404 -34.95 42.09 35.18
N GLN A 405 -36.07 42.32 35.88
CA GLN A 405 -37.36 42.61 35.25
C GLN A 405 -37.36 43.97 34.54
N VAL A 406 -36.83 45.01 35.19
CA VAL A 406 -36.69 46.34 34.58
C VAL A 406 -35.73 46.27 33.39
N ALA A 407 -34.61 45.59 33.51
CA ALA A 407 -33.66 45.39 32.43
C ALA A 407 -34.30 44.74 31.19
N LEU A 408 -35.14 43.73 31.38
CA LEU A 408 -35.89 43.09 30.30
C LEU A 408 -36.86 44.06 29.62
N VAL A 409 -37.53 44.93 30.40
CA VAL A 409 -38.40 45.98 29.86
C VAL A 409 -37.59 46.96 29.00
N VAL A 410 -36.48 47.46 29.53
CA VAL A 410 -35.59 48.39 28.81
C VAL A 410 -35.09 47.76 27.51
N LYS A 411 -34.62 46.50 27.57
CA LYS A 411 -34.15 45.74 26.40
C LYS A 411 -35.22 45.62 25.32
N ASN A 412 -36.45 45.28 25.71
CA ASN A 412 -37.56 45.08 24.76
C ASN A 412 -38.07 46.39 24.14
N CYS A 413 -37.84 47.53 24.79
CA CYS A 413 -38.13 48.84 24.22
C CYS A 413 -37.05 49.28 23.21
N CYS A 414 -35.83 48.75 23.31
CA CYS A 414 -34.71 49.03 22.41
C CYS A 414 -34.72 48.03 21.24
N GLN A 415 -35.51 48.31 20.20
CA GLN A 415 -35.73 47.35 19.11
C GLN A 415 -34.75 47.49 17.95
N ARG A 416 -34.05 48.62 17.82
CA ARG A 416 -33.08 48.82 16.73
C ARG A 416 -31.73 48.24 17.12
N LYS A 417 -31.00 47.69 16.14
CA LYS A 417 -29.63 47.18 16.34
C LYS A 417 -28.64 48.23 16.82
N SER A 418 -28.91 49.52 16.57
CA SER A 418 -28.11 50.66 17.00
C SER A 418 -28.42 51.11 18.43
N ASP A 419 -29.57 50.74 18.99
CA ASP A 419 -29.95 51.13 20.35
C ASP A 419 -29.16 50.27 21.34
N LEU A 420 -28.53 50.91 22.32
CA LEU A 420 -27.75 50.21 23.34
C LEU A 420 -28.39 50.41 24.71
N ALA A 421 -29.02 49.36 25.22
CA ALA A 421 -29.51 49.28 26.60
C ALA A 421 -28.39 48.84 27.54
N VAL A 422 -28.19 49.59 28.61
CA VAL A 422 -27.03 49.50 29.50
C VAL A 422 -27.51 49.47 30.96
N ARG A 423 -26.89 48.65 31.80
CA ARG A 423 -26.91 48.87 33.25
C ARG A 423 -25.69 49.73 33.62
N TYR A 424 -25.94 50.97 34.01
CA TYR A 424 -24.88 51.97 34.21
C TYR A 424 -24.19 51.80 35.58
N GLY A 425 -24.94 51.44 36.62
CA GLY A 425 -24.43 51.11 37.95
C GLY A 425 -25.59 50.88 38.93
N GLY A 426 -25.44 50.03 39.95
CA GLY A 426 -26.51 49.82 40.95
C GLY A 426 -27.89 49.55 40.33
N GLU A 427 -28.83 50.46 40.58
CA GLU A 427 -30.19 50.53 40.03
C GLU A 427 -30.37 51.46 38.81
N GLU A 428 -29.28 52.03 38.31
CA GLU A 428 -29.25 52.97 37.20
C GLU A 428 -29.06 52.23 35.86
N PHE A 429 -29.85 52.65 34.89
CA PHE A 429 -29.81 52.17 33.51
C PHE A 429 -29.57 53.35 32.57
N ALA A 430 -28.98 53.05 31.42
CA ALA A 430 -28.84 54.02 30.35
C ALA A 430 -29.32 53.41 29.04
N VAL A 431 -29.85 54.25 28.15
CA VAL A 431 -30.15 53.88 26.77
C VAL A 431 -29.50 54.88 25.84
N LEU A 432 -28.49 54.43 25.09
CA LEU A 432 -27.86 55.21 24.04
C LEU A 432 -28.62 54.98 22.73
N LEU A 433 -29.04 56.08 22.09
CA LEU A 433 -29.90 56.10 20.92
C LEU A 433 -29.23 56.92 19.80
N PRO A 434 -28.44 56.27 18.93
CA PRO A 434 -27.88 56.91 17.75
C PRO A 434 -28.97 57.32 16.76
N ASP A 435 -28.70 58.35 15.95
CA ASP A 435 -29.59 58.87 14.91
C ASP A 435 -31.02 59.14 15.41
N THR A 436 -31.13 59.65 16.65
CA THR A 436 -32.41 59.84 17.34
C THR A 436 -32.42 61.21 18.00
N ASP A 437 -33.42 62.02 17.69
CA ASP A 437 -33.63 63.34 18.29
C ASP A 437 -34.32 63.22 19.67
N ILE A 438 -34.50 64.37 20.32
CA ILE A 438 -35.09 64.40 21.66
C ILE A 438 -36.53 63.86 21.72
N ASN A 439 -37.31 64.04 20.65
CA ASN A 439 -38.69 63.55 20.58
C ASN A 439 -38.72 62.02 20.51
N GLY A 440 -37.83 61.43 19.69
CA GLY A 440 -37.65 59.98 19.63
C GLY A 440 -37.17 59.41 20.98
N ALA A 441 -36.22 60.08 21.65
CA ALA A 441 -35.77 59.68 22.98
C ALA A 441 -36.89 59.73 24.02
N LEU A 442 -37.71 60.79 24.02
CA LEU A 442 -38.88 60.91 24.89
C LEU A 442 -39.94 59.83 24.62
N ALA A 443 -40.16 59.47 23.35
CA ALA A 443 -41.09 58.40 22.99
C ALA A 443 -40.65 57.06 23.58
N ILE A 444 -39.37 56.72 23.45
CA ILE A 444 -38.77 55.50 24.03
C ILE A 444 -38.81 55.57 25.56
N ALA A 445 -38.44 56.70 26.16
CA ALA A 445 -38.48 56.90 27.60
C ALA A 445 -39.90 56.73 28.17
N GLY A 446 -40.90 57.31 27.50
CA GLY A 446 -42.31 57.18 27.86
C GLY A 446 -42.85 55.76 27.65
N GLN A 447 -42.32 55.02 26.67
CA GLN A 447 -42.64 53.60 26.48
C GLN A 447 -42.04 52.74 27.59
N ILE A 448 -40.77 52.95 27.95
CA ILE A 448 -40.12 52.25 29.06
C ILE A 448 -40.90 52.49 30.35
N ARG A 449 -41.19 53.76 30.69
CA ARG A 449 -41.95 54.12 31.88
C ARG A 449 -43.29 53.39 31.98
N ARG A 450 -44.09 53.44 30.91
CA ARG A 450 -45.40 52.76 30.87
C ARG A 450 -45.24 51.25 30.98
N SER A 451 -44.29 50.68 30.25
CA SER A 451 -44.04 49.24 30.27
C SER A 451 -43.58 48.73 31.63
N VAL A 452 -42.83 49.53 32.41
CA VAL A 452 -42.48 49.19 33.80
C VAL A 452 -43.72 49.24 34.69
N MET A 453 -44.53 50.31 34.59
CA MET A 453 -45.77 50.45 35.36
C MET A 453 -46.75 49.30 35.07
N ASP A 454 -46.90 48.92 33.80
CA ASP A 454 -47.80 47.86 33.33
C ASP A 454 -47.41 46.47 33.83
N LYS A 455 -46.17 46.28 34.32
CA LYS A 455 -45.77 45.04 35.00
C LYS A 455 -46.40 44.86 36.37
N HIS A 456 -46.97 45.93 36.95
CA HIS A 456 -47.63 45.91 38.27
C HIS A 456 -46.77 45.28 39.37
N ILE A 457 -45.45 45.52 39.35
CA ILE A 457 -44.52 45.04 40.38
C ILE A 457 -44.85 45.77 41.68
N THR A 458 -45.26 45.04 42.72
CA THR A 458 -45.66 45.64 44.00
C THR A 458 -44.49 46.33 44.70
N HIS A 459 -44.68 47.58 45.10
CA HIS A 459 -43.70 48.33 45.88
C HIS A 459 -44.41 49.12 46.99
N SER A 460 -44.43 48.58 48.21
CA SER A 460 -45.10 49.20 49.37
C SER A 460 -44.52 50.54 49.79
N GLY A 461 -43.23 50.78 49.54
CA GLY A 461 -42.54 52.05 49.77
C GLY A 461 -42.76 53.11 48.68
N SER A 462 -43.42 52.75 47.56
CA SER A 462 -43.78 53.69 46.50
C SER A 462 -45.15 54.32 46.81
N PRO A 463 -45.32 55.66 46.63
CA PRO A 463 -46.62 56.32 46.79
C PRO A 463 -47.74 55.76 45.89
N THR A 464 -47.37 55.09 44.79
CA THR A 464 -48.32 54.49 43.85
C THR A 464 -48.67 53.03 44.18
N GLY A 465 -47.99 52.42 45.17
CA GLY A 465 -48.09 51.00 45.48
C GLY A 465 -47.36 50.07 44.50
N TYR A 466 -46.83 50.62 43.40
CA TYR A 466 -46.13 49.88 42.35
C TYR A 466 -44.75 50.48 42.06
N LEU A 467 -43.88 49.66 41.46
CA LEU A 467 -42.57 50.07 40.99
C LEU A 467 -42.71 51.09 39.85
N THR A 468 -42.03 52.23 39.99
CA THR A 468 -41.97 53.26 38.95
C THR A 468 -40.53 53.58 38.61
N VAL A 469 -40.33 54.21 37.46
CA VAL A 469 -39.01 54.68 37.01
C VAL A 469 -39.09 56.15 36.64
N SER A 470 -38.03 56.88 36.96
CA SER A 470 -37.81 58.23 36.47
C SER A 470 -36.77 58.19 35.36
N LEU A 471 -36.95 59.04 34.34
CA LEU A 471 -36.06 59.09 33.17
C LEU A 471 -35.66 60.52 32.84
N GLY A 472 -34.38 60.72 32.57
CA GLY A 472 -33.81 61.95 32.03
C GLY A 472 -33.39 61.75 30.59
N CYS A 473 -33.89 62.58 29.68
CA CYS A 473 -33.54 62.51 28.27
C CYS A 473 -32.72 63.75 27.88
N TYR A 474 -31.64 63.52 27.16
CA TYR A 474 -30.87 64.59 26.53
C TYR A 474 -30.45 64.19 25.11
N SER A 475 -30.49 65.15 24.20
CA SER A 475 -30.21 64.95 22.78
C SER A 475 -29.48 66.16 22.24
N PHE A 476 -28.48 65.93 21.38
CA PHE A 476 -27.84 66.97 20.62
C PHE A 476 -27.16 66.37 19.37
N ILE A 477 -26.72 67.24 18.46
CA ILE A 477 -25.91 66.87 17.31
C ILE A 477 -24.45 67.20 17.66
N PRO A 478 -23.54 66.21 17.76
CA PRO A 478 -22.13 66.47 18.06
C PRO A 478 -21.46 67.33 16.98
N LEU A 479 -20.60 68.27 17.38
CA LEU A 479 -19.83 69.20 16.54
C LEU A 479 -18.31 68.90 16.53
N GLY A 480 -17.86 67.90 17.29
CA GLY A 480 -16.51 67.32 17.21
C GLY A 480 -15.58 67.62 18.40
N ASN A 481 -15.87 68.64 19.20
CA ASN A 481 -15.15 68.96 20.46
C ASN A 481 -16.02 68.77 21.72
N ASP A 482 -17.18 68.12 21.59
CA ASP A 482 -18.10 67.93 22.70
C ASP A 482 -17.60 66.86 23.66
N SER A 483 -17.79 67.10 24.96
CA SER A 483 -17.41 66.17 26.03
C SER A 483 -18.52 65.12 26.24
N PRO A 484 -18.22 63.81 26.10
CA PRO A 484 -19.14 62.74 26.47
C PRO A 484 -19.58 62.81 27.94
N GLU A 485 -18.72 63.30 28.83
CA GLU A 485 -19.03 63.48 30.25
C GLU A 485 -20.13 64.53 30.45
N LEU A 486 -20.03 65.68 29.76
CA LEU A 486 -21.06 66.72 29.82
C LEU A 486 -22.41 66.22 29.29
N PHE A 487 -22.38 65.34 28.28
CA PHE A 487 -23.59 64.73 27.74
C PHE A 487 -24.29 63.80 28.75
N ILE A 488 -23.52 62.96 29.44
CA ILE A 488 -24.04 62.11 30.52
C ILE A 488 -24.59 62.99 31.65
N GLN A 489 -23.83 64.02 32.07
CA GLN A 489 -24.25 64.97 33.12
C GLN A 489 -25.56 65.68 32.77
N ARG A 490 -25.79 66.06 31.50
CA ARG A 490 -27.04 66.70 31.08
C ARG A 490 -28.23 65.74 31.11
N ALA A 491 -28.04 64.49 30.70
CA ALA A 491 -29.07 63.47 30.82
C ALA A 491 -29.39 63.13 32.29
N ASP A 492 -28.37 63.09 33.14
CA ASP A 492 -28.51 62.88 34.58
C ASP A 492 -29.20 64.07 35.29
N ALA A 493 -28.86 65.31 34.91
CA ALA A 493 -29.56 66.50 35.40
C ALA A 493 -31.05 66.48 35.02
N ALA A 494 -31.40 66.01 33.81
CA ALA A 494 -32.80 65.80 33.43
C ALA A 494 -33.46 64.70 34.28
N LEU A 495 -32.74 63.62 34.61
CA LEU A 495 -33.25 62.55 35.49
C LEU A 495 -33.51 63.08 36.90
N TYR A 496 -32.62 63.92 37.42
CA TYR A 496 -32.79 64.60 38.69
C TYR A 496 -34.03 65.50 38.71
N GLN A 497 -34.29 66.24 37.63
CA GLN A 497 -35.53 67.02 37.47
C GLN A 497 -36.77 66.13 37.47
N ALA A 498 -36.74 64.98 36.77
CA ALA A 498 -37.83 64.01 36.80
C ALA A 498 -38.12 63.51 38.22
N LYS A 499 -37.06 63.20 39.00
CA LYS A 499 -37.18 62.77 40.40
C LYS A 499 -37.78 63.85 41.29
N ASN A 500 -37.36 65.11 41.15
CA ASN A 500 -37.85 66.22 41.97
C ASN A 500 -39.26 66.69 41.60
N ALA A 501 -39.65 66.57 40.33
CA ALA A 501 -40.98 66.96 39.87
C ALA A 501 -42.08 65.97 40.26
N GLY A 502 -41.78 64.95 41.08
CA GLY A 502 -42.75 63.98 41.60
C GLY A 502 -42.57 62.55 41.08
N ARG A 503 -41.43 62.24 40.45
CA ARG A 503 -41.06 60.89 39.96
C ARG A 503 -42.03 60.33 38.91
N ASN A 504 -41.85 59.06 38.52
CA ASN A 504 -42.64 58.34 37.52
C ASN A 504 -42.91 59.15 36.24
N ARG A 505 -41.85 59.72 35.66
CA ARG A 505 -41.92 60.57 34.46
C ARG A 505 -40.62 60.61 33.69
N ALA A 506 -40.70 61.07 32.45
CA ALA A 506 -39.54 61.49 31.69
C ALA A 506 -39.42 63.02 31.74
N ALA A 507 -38.20 63.54 31.84
CA ALA A 507 -37.90 64.97 31.74
C ALA A 507 -36.78 65.23 30.74
N VAL A 508 -36.68 66.48 30.27
CA VAL A 508 -35.65 66.94 29.34
C VAL A 508 -35.01 68.19 29.90
N LEU A 509 -33.69 68.31 29.78
CA LEU A 509 -32.98 69.56 30.09
C LEU A 509 -33.12 70.54 28.91
N SER A 510 -33.82 71.66 29.11
CA SER A 510 -33.90 72.74 28.10
C SER A 510 -32.55 73.47 27.98
N MET A 511 -32.07 73.73 26.76
CA MET A 511 -30.77 74.40 26.51
C MET A 511 -30.70 75.88 26.99
N ASP A 512 -31.79 76.45 27.51
CA ASP A 512 -31.87 77.88 27.87
C ASP A 512 -31.53 78.21 29.34
N VAL A 513 -31.04 77.27 30.16
CA VAL A 513 -30.69 77.52 31.56
C VAL A 513 -29.19 77.29 31.81
N GLY A 514 -28.48 78.36 32.18
CA GLY A 514 -27.05 78.37 32.46
C GLY A 514 -26.66 77.45 33.63
N PHE A 515 -25.60 76.66 33.42
CA PHE A 515 -25.10 75.60 34.31
C PHE A 515 -24.48 76.09 35.64
N GLY A 516 -24.74 77.33 36.05
CA GLY A 516 -24.12 77.98 37.21
C GLY A 516 -24.77 77.67 38.57
N GLU A 517 -26.01 77.17 38.62
CA GLU A 517 -26.76 77.04 39.88
C GLU A 517 -26.93 75.60 40.40
N LEU A 518 -26.57 74.55 39.64
CA LEU A 518 -26.81 73.15 40.03
C LEU A 518 -25.62 72.43 40.70
N LEU A 519 -24.47 73.09 40.84
CA LEU A 519 -23.25 72.51 41.46
C LEU A 519 -23.00 72.94 42.92
N ARG A 520 -24.02 73.43 43.64
CA ARG A 520 -23.94 73.66 45.08
C ARG A 520 -25.03 72.92 45.84
N SER A 521 -24.85 71.61 45.98
CA SER A 521 -25.28 70.89 47.19
C SER A 521 -24.72 69.48 47.15
N ASP A 522 -23.78 69.22 48.06
CA ASP A 522 -23.14 67.94 48.29
C ASP A 522 -24.12 66.76 48.41
N ARG A 523 -23.74 65.63 47.80
CA ARG A 523 -23.75 64.30 48.40
C ARG A 523 -22.56 63.49 47.93
#